data_AF-A0A519LGY6-F1
#
_entry.id   AF-A0A519LGY6-F1
#
_cell.length_a   1.000
_cell.length_b   1.000
_cell.length_c   1.000
_cell.angle_alpha   90.00
_cell.angle_beta   90.00
_cell.angle_gamma   90.00
#
_symmetry.space_group_name_H-M   'P 1'
#
loop_
_entity.id
_entity.type
_entity.pdbx_description
1 polymer ?
#
loop_
_entity_poly.entity_id
_entity_poly.type
_entity_poly.pdbx_seq_one_letter_code
_entity_poly.pdbx_strand_id
1 'polypeptide(L)'
;ANNSGKTTAMDALITFLEKKDFKTQDFTITNWIELKIIAENWVTTETLEDDHKSIKLLEPHLPSLDLWFKVDISELRYVSHIIPTLDWNGGLLGLRLILQPRNIESLIEEYILARKKVVDLNTKSGKAVELWPMNFWQFCDKKLNALFEIKSYLLDPDKYDEDQELSDENIELEGNPLNGLIKIHTINAQRGFSDANSDNPESNNNKSLSSQLRSYYDKHLNPSIDPSEQDLEALEKLNEAQSTFDQNLTSSFKEPLKELSDLNYPGFGNPQITLSSLIKATDGLEHDSAVRYNLGEGLTLPEKYNGLGYQNLISIIFKLIRYRDEWMMKGKDTLEKDNIIEPIHLVLIEEPEAHLHAQVQQVFIKKAYNILREHHNLGTKTDFTTQLVISTHSSYIAHQKFESLRFDRNLNPLFQLKGL
;
A
#
# COMPACT_ATOMS: atom_id res chain seq x y z
N ALA A 1 11.58 21.06 0.25
CA ALA A 1 10.62 20.27 1.05
C ALA A 1 11.33 19.05 1.60
N ASN A 2 11.29 18.82 2.92
CA ASN A 2 12.12 17.81 3.59
C ASN A 2 11.56 16.36 3.50
N ASN A 3 10.42 16.17 2.82
CA ASN A 3 9.67 14.90 2.70
C ASN A 3 9.42 14.41 1.26
N SER A 4 9.82 15.14 0.20
CA SER A 4 9.14 15.00 -1.10
C SER A 4 9.67 13.91 -2.03
N GLY A 5 10.76 13.22 -1.70
CA GLY A 5 11.32 12.19 -2.59
C GLY A 5 10.92 10.78 -2.15
N LYS A 6 11.25 10.39 -0.91
CA LYS A 6 11.01 9.05 -0.37
C LYS A 6 9.54 8.61 -0.38
N THR A 7 8.62 9.45 0.12
CA THR A 7 7.18 9.15 0.09
C THR A 7 6.70 9.04 -1.35
N THR A 8 7.11 9.96 -2.22
CA THR A 8 6.77 9.93 -3.65
C THR A 8 7.30 8.69 -4.36
N ALA A 9 8.51 8.24 -4.03
CA ALA A 9 9.08 7.00 -4.57
C ALA A 9 8.29 5.76 -4.12
N MET A 10 7.91 5.71 -2.83
CA MET A 10 7.05 4.64 -2.32
C MET A 10 5.68 4.65 -2.99
N ASP A 11 5.04 5.81 -3.08
CA ASP A 11 3.75 5.96 -3.75
C ASP A 11 3.82 5.59 -5.23
N ALA A 12 4.92 5.91 -5.93
CA ALA A 12 5.15 5.51 -7.31
C ALA A 12 5.29 3.98 -7.44
N LEU A 13 6.11 3.33 -6.61
CA LEU A 13 6.23 1.87 -6.59
C LEU A 13 4.88 1.20 -6.35
N ILE A 14 4.14 1.68 -5.36
CA ILE A 14 2.81 1.16 -5.02
C ILE A 14 1.86 1.33 -6.20
N THR A 15 1.82 2.53 -6.81
CA THR A 15 0.91 2.82 -7.92
C THR A 15 1.19 1.96 -9.14
N PHE A 16 2.45 1.80 -9.54
CA PHE A 16 2.82 0.96 -10.67
C PHE A 16 2.61 -0.53 -10.41
N LEU A 17 3.05 -1.02 -9.25
CA LEU A 17 3.08 -2.45 -9.00
C LEU A 17 1.72 -3.02 -8.55
N GLU A 18 0.93 -2.25 -7.78
CA GLU A 18 -0.45 -2.60 -7.42
C GLU A 18 -1.48 -2.13 -8.47
N LYS A 19 -1.03 -1.46 -9.54
CA LYS A 19 -1.87 -0.87 -10.60
C LYS A 19 -3.00 0.01 -10.06
N LYS A 20 -2.68 0.91 -9.12
CA LYS A 20 -3.65 1.90 -8.63
C LYS A 20 -3.93 2.96 -9.68
N ASP A 21 -5.07 3.62 -9.53
CA ASP A 21 -5.43 4.78 -10.33
C ASP A 21 -4.40 5.89 -10.18
N PHE A 22 -3.90 6.39 -11.32
CA PHE A 22 -3.02 7.54 -11.36
C PHE A 22 -3.82 8.83 -11.21
N LYS A 23 -3.14 9.85 -10.71
CA LYS A 23 -3.61 11.23 -10.67
C LYS A 23 -2.67 12.12 -11.46
N THR A 24 -3.16 13.29 -11.83
CA THR A 24 -2.34 14.30 -12.53
C THR A 24 -1.15 14.76 -11.70
N GLN A 25 -1.26 14.69 -10.38
CA GLN A 25 -0.18 15.02 -9.44
C GLN A 25 0.95 13.99 -9.39
N ASP A 26 0.77 12.79 -9.96
CA ASP A 26 1.79 11.73 -9.95
C ASP A 26 2.81 11.87 -11.10
N PHE A 27 2.61 12.88 -11.95
CA PHE A 27 3.53 13.24 -13.02
C PHE A 27 4.49 14.31 -12.54
N THR A 28 5.71 14.29 -13.06
CA THR A 28 6.67 15.38 -12.88
C THR A 28 6.08 16.69 -13.39
N ILE A 29 6.02 17.71 -12.54
CA ILE A 29 5.40 19.02 -12.86
C ILE A 29 6.01 19.65 -14.12
N THR A 30 7.32 19.51 -14.33
CA THR A 30 7.99 20.03 -15.54
C THR A 30 7.54 19.33 -16.81
N ASN A 31 7.25 18.03 -16.75
CA ASN A 31 6.79 17.25 -17.90
C ASN A 31 5.40 17.72 -18.37
N TRP A 32 4.57 18.23 -17.46
CA TRP A 32 3.29 18.82 -17.82
C TRP A 32 3.40 20.09 -18.66
N ILE A 33 4.53 20.79 -18.63
CA ILE A 33 4.76 21.95 -19.50
C ILE A 33 4.87 21.47 -20.95
N GLU A 34 5.69 20.44 -21.19
CA GLU A 34 5.87 19.84 -22.51
C GLU A 34 4.58 19.15 -23.02
N LEU A 35 3.91 18.38 -22.16
CA LEU A 35 2.63 17.75 -22.50
C LEU A 35 1.56 18.77 -22.92
N LYS A 36 1.54 19.95 -22.30
CA LYS A 36 0.62 21.03 -22.71
C LYS A 36 0.99 21.59 -24.08
N ILE A 37 2.27 21.77 -24.38
CA ILE A 37 2.73 22.27 -25.69
C ILE A 37 2.32 21.28 -26.78
N ILE A 38 2.60 19.99 -26.58
CA ILE A 38 2.20 18.91 -27.50
C ILE A 38 0.68 18.94 -27.72
N ALA A 39 -0.10 19.02 -26.65
CA ALA A 39 -1.55 19.00 -26.75
C ALA A 39 -2.15 20.27 -27.38
N GLU A 40 -1.58 21.45 -27.16
CA GLU A 40 -2.03 22.67 -27.84
C GLU A 40 -1.76 22.60 -29.35
N ASN A 41 -0.68 21.97 -29.79
CA ASN A 41 -0.42 21.72 -31.22
C ASN A 41 -1.52 20.86 -31.88
N TRP A 42 -2.12 19.92 -31.13
CA TRP A 42 -3.27 19.14 -31.63
C TRP A 42 -4.50 19.99 -31.95
N VAL A 43 -4.67 21.12 -31.25
CA VAL A 43 -5.85 21.99 -31.38
C VAL A 43 -5.63 23.09 -32.41
N THR A 44 -4.41 23.62 -32.51
CA THR A 44 -4.08 24.77 -33.38
C THR A 44 -3.75 24.37 -34.82
N THR A 45 -3.32 23.14 -35.06
CA THR A 45 -2.92 22.66 -36.39
C THR A 45 -4.15 22.16 -37.17
N GLU A 46 -4.38 22.69 -38.38
CA GLU A 46 -5.54 22.31 -39.22
C GLU A 46 -5.48 20.87 -39.73
N THR A 47 -4.28 20.37 -40.02
CA THR A 47 -4.01 18.98 -40.45
C THR A 47 -2.88 18.41 -39.62
N LEU A 48 -3.18 17.44 -38.76
CA LEU A 48 -2.18 16.76 -37.96
C LEU A 48 -1.49 15.69 -38.81
N GLU A 49 -0.22 15.92 -39.12
CA GLU A 49 0.68 14.91 -39.68
C GLU A 49 0.84 13.73 -38.71
N ASP A 50 1.15 12.55 -39.23
CA ASP A 50 1.23 11.31 -38.43
C ASP A 50 2.31 11.41 -37.34
N ASP A 51 3.39 12.15 -37.60
CA ASP A 51 4.45 12.42 -36.62
C ASP A 51 3.93 13.16 -35.38
N HIS A 52 2.94 14.05 -35.53
CA HIS A 52 2.31 14.77 -34.41
C HIS A 52 1.33 13.93 -33.59
N LYS A 53 0.96 12.75 -34.11
CA LYS A 53 0.12 11.76 -33.45
C LYS A 53 0.94 10.61 -32.85
N SER A 54 2.25 10.65 -32.97
CA SER A 54 3.13 9.60 -32.46
C SER A 54 3.15 9.60 -30.94
N ILE A 55 2.98 8.41 -30.35
CA ILE A 55 3.11 8.20 -28.90
C ILE A 55 4.52 8.53 -28.39
N LYS A 56 5.54 8.43 -29.24
CA LYS A 56 6.94 8.75 -28.94
C LYS A 56 7.14 10.20 -28.49
N LEU A 57 6.24 11.11 -28.87
CA LEU A 57 6.27 12.49 -28.38
C LEU A 57 5.84 12.60 -26.90
N LEU A 58 4.96 11.73 -26.45
CA LEU A 58 4.47 11.73 -25.07
C LEU A 58 5.39 10.94 -24.14
N GLU A 59 5.90 9.79 -24.59
CA GLU A 59 6.67 8.83 -23.80
C GLU A 59 7.72 9.42 -22.84
N PRO A 60 8.60 10.35 -23.27
CA PRO A 60 9.63 10.92 -22.39
C PRO A 60 9.06 11.72 -21.20
N HIS A 61 7.80 12.11 -21.30
CA HIS A 61 7.10 12.95 -20.33
C HIS A 61 6.14 12.16 -19.43
N LEU A 62 5.90 10.88 -19.75
CA LEU A 62 4.99 10.02 -18.99
C LEU A 62 5.72 9.31 -17.84
N PRO A 63 5.04 9.05 -16.70
CA PRO A 63 5.59 8.24 -15.63
C PRO A 63 5.96 6.83 -16.13
N SER A 64 7.14 6.34 -15.73
CA SER A 64 7.59 4.98 -15.99
C SER A 64 8.35 4.40 -14.79
N LEU A 65 8.40 3.06 -14.72
CA LEU A 65 9.13 2.28 -13.72
C LEU A 65 9.81 1.10 -14.41
N ASP A 66 11.13 1.02 -14.28
CA ASP A 66 11.93 -0.09 -14.77
C ASP A 66 12.22 -1.09 -13.66
N LEU A 67 11.97 -2.36 -13.95
CA LEU A 67 12.16 -3.49 -13.05
C LEU A 67 13.17 -4.45 -13.67
N TRP A 68 14.14 -4.87 -12.88
CA TRP A 68 15.19 -5.79 -13.29
C TRP A 68 15.14 -7.05 -12.43
N PHE A 69 14.96 -8.19 -13.07
CA PHE A 69 14.93 -9.50 -12.43
C PHE A 69 16.19 -10.26 -12.79
N LYS A 70 16.90 -10.78 -11.78
CA LYS A 70 17.96 -11.76 -11.99
C LYS A 70 17.37 -13.15 -11.81
N VAL A 71 17.33 -13.92 -12.89
CA VAL A 71 16.59 -15.19 -12.93
C VAL A 71 17.48 -16.31 -13.41
N ASP A 72 17.46 -17.42 -12.68
CA ASP A 72 18.16 -18.64 -13.06
C ASP A 72 17.34 -19.47 -14.08
N ILE A 73 18.00 -20.31 -14.89
CA ILE A 73 17.31 -21.17 -15.85
C ILE A 73 16.33 -22.16 -15.19
N SER A 74 16.58 -22.54 -13.94
CA SER A 74 15.70 -23.39 -13.14
C SER A 74 14.37 -22.72 -12.77
N GLU A 75 14.30 -21.39 -12.84
CA GLU A 75 13.13 -20.57 -12.50
C GLU A 75 12.28 -20.20 -13.71
N LEU A 76 12.59 -20.74 -14.90
CA LEU A 76 11.92 -20.45 -16.16
C LEU A 76 10.38 -20.55 -16.09
N ARG A 77 9.86 -21.48 -15.28
CA ARG A 77 8.41 -21.67 -15.09
C ARG A 77 7.69 -20.42 -14.57
N TYR A 78 8.38 -19.55 -13.82
CA TYR A 78 7.79 -18.34 -13.26
C TYR A 78 7.78 -17.21 -14.29
N VAL A 79 8.81 -17.13 -15.12
CA VAL A 79 9.06 -15.98 -16.01
C VAL A 79 8.76 -16.25 -17.48
N SER A 80 8.17 -17.40 -17.81
CA SER A 80 7.96 -17.84 -19.20
C SER A 80 7.25 -16.81 -20.10
N HIS A 81 6.39 -15.95 -19.53
CA HIS A 81 5.67 -14.89 -20.22
C HIS A 81 6.46 -13.58 -20.41
N ILE A 82 7.66 -13.47 -19.83
CA ILE A 82 8.56 -12.31 -19.94
C ILE A 82 9.93 -12.66 -20.53
N ILE A 83 10.08 -13.86 -21.10
CA ILE A 83 11.34 -14.26 -21.74
C ILE A 83 11.41 -13.69 -23.17
N PRO A 84 12.51 -13.00 -23.54
CA PRO A 84 12.63 -12.37 -24.85
C PRO A 84 12.89 -13.37 -25.99
N THR A 85 13.56 -14.50 -25.72
CA THR A 85 14.00 -15.45 -26.74
C THR A 85 13.85 -16.91 -26.31
N LEU A 86 13.62 -17.81 -27.27
CA LEU A 86 13.48 -19.26 -27.00
C LEU A 86 14.79 -19.93 -26.51
N ASP A 87 15.95 -19.34 -26.85
CA ASP A 87 17.28 -19.82 -26.46
C ASP A 87 17.79 -19.16 -25.15
N TRP A 88 16.88 -18.66 -24.30
CA TRP A 88 17.24 -17.96 -23.08
C TRP A 88 17.88 -18.90 -22.04
N ASN A 89 19.08 -18.55 -21.57
CA ASN A 89 19.91 -19.37 -20.69
C ASN A 89 19.98 -18.86 -19.24
N GLY A 90 18.99 -18.08 -18.80
CA GLY A 90 19.08 -17.34 -17.54
C GLY A 90 19.75 -15.97 -17.70
N GLY A 91 19.63 -15.12 -16.67
CA GLY A 91 20.29 -13.80 -16.64
C GLY A 91 19.39 -12.67 -16.14
N LEU A 92 19.71 -11.45 -16.57
CA LEU A 92 18.89 -10.27 -16.30
C LEU A 92 17.71 -10.21 -17.27
N LEU A 93 16.53 -9.96 -16.73
CA LEU A 93 15.32 -9.64 -17.47
C LEU A 93 14.86 -8.25 -17.07
N GLY A 94 14.77 -7.35 -18.05
CA GLY A 94 14.32 -5.98 -17.84
C GLY A 94 12.89 -5.79 -18.31
N LEU A 95 12.10 -5.08 -17.49
CA LEU A 95 10.70 -4.80 -17.74
C LEU A 95 10.43 -3.33 -17.45
N ARG A 96 9.93 -2.59 -18.44
CA ARG A 96 9.43 -1.23 -18.25
C ARG A 96 7.92 -1.23 -18.11
N LEU A 97 7.43 -0.67 -17.02
CA LEU A 97 6.02 -0.29 -16.85
C LEU A 97 5.90 1.20 -17.15
N ILE A 98 5.05 1.59 -18.10
CA ILE A 98 4.87 3.00 -18.47
C ILE A 98 3.38 3.32 -18.56
N LEU A 99 2.97 4.46 -17.99
CA LEU A 99 1.60 4.94 -18.11
C LEU A 99 1.41 5.56 -19.49
N GLN A 100 0.62 4.93 -20.36
CA GLN A 100 0.43 5.36 -21.75
C GLN A 100 -1.06 5.49 -22.11
N PRO A 101 -1.40 6.31 -23.11
CA PRO A 101 -2.74 6.31 -23.68
C PRO A 101 -3.09 4.92 -24.20
N ARG A 102 -4.30 4.44 -23.92
CA ARG A 102 -4.84 3.19 -24.48
C ARG A 102 -4.89 3.24 -26.01
N ASN A 103 -5.30 4.40 -26.53
CA ASN A 103 -5.31 4.71 -27.94
C ASN A 103 -5.00 6.20 -28.11
N ILE A 104 -3.90 6.49 -28.82
CA ILE A 104 -3.43 7.87 -29.02
C ILE A 104 -4.39 8.69 -29.90
N GLU A 105 -4.97 8.09 -30.94
CA GLU A 105 -5.91 8.76 -31.83
C GLU A 105 -7.18 9.17 -31.07
N SER A 106 -7.74 8.25 -30.28
CA SER A 106 -8.93 8.52 -29.46
C SER A 106 -8.67 9.61 -28.41
N LEU A 107 -7.49 9.60 -27.78
CA LEU A 107 -7.09 10.65 -26.84
C LEU A 107 -7.08 12.03 -27.52
N ILE A 108 -6.44 12.12 -28.69
CA ILE A 108 -6.33 13.35 -29.47
C ILE A 108 -7.71 13.84 -29.91
N GLU A 109 -8.54 12.96 -30.48
CA GLU A 109 -9.89 13.28 -30.94
C GLU A 109 -10.78 13.80 -29.81
N GLU A 110 -10.80 13.09 -28.67
CA GLU A 110 -11.60 13.50 -27.51
C GLU A 110 -11.16 14.84 -26.94
N TYR A 111 -9.85 15.10 -26.89
CA TYR A 111 -9.31 16.36 -26.41
C TYR A 111 -9.64 17.52 -27.37
N ILE A 112 -9.44 17.34 -28.68
CA ILE A 112 -9.79 18.32 -29.70
C ILE A 112 -11.28 18.66 -29.64
N LEU A 113 -12.14 17.65 -29.54
CA LEU A 113 -13.59 17.86 -29.46
C LEU A 113 -13.96 18.66 -28.21
N ALA A 114 -13.39 18.33 -27.05
CA ALA A 114 -13.63 19.04 -25.81
C ALA A 114 -13.18 20.51 -25.89
N ARG A 115 -12.00 20.77 -26.47
CA ARG A 115 -11.45 22.13 -26.65
C ARG A 115 -12.23 22.96 -27.65
N LYS A 116 -12.59 22.40 -28.82
CA LYS A 116 -13.43 23.09 -29.83
C LYS A 116 -14.77 23.50 -29.24
N LYS A 117 -15.42 22.63 -28.45
CA LYS A 117 -16.67 22.96 -27.76
C LYS A 117 -16.55 24.17 -26.82
N VAL A 118 -15.44 24.27 -26.08
CA VAL A 118 -15.16 25.42 -25.21
C VAL A 118 -14.98 26.70 -26.02
N VAL A 119 -14.17 26.65 -27.08
CA VAL A 119 -13.90 27.80 -27.97
C VAL A 119 -15.19 28.28 -28.64
N ASP A 120 -16.01 27.37 -29.16
CA ASP A 120 -17.30 27.66 -29.80
C ASP A 120 -18.31 28.30 -28.83
N LEU A 121 -18.36 27.84 -27.59
CA LEU A 121 -19.28 28.39 -26.58
C LEU A 121 -18.86 29.79 -26.14
N ASN A 122 -17.56 30.04 -25.98
CA ASN A 122 -17.04 31.35 -25.63
C ASN A 122 -17.21 32.37 -26.77
N THR A 123 -16.98 31.96 -28.02
CA THR A 123 -17.22 32.82 -29.20
C THR A 123 -18.70 33.12 -29.38
N LYS A 124 -19.61 32.14 -29.22
CA LYS A 124 -21.07 32.35 -29.37
C LYS A 124 -21.69 33.17 -28.25
N SER A 125 -21.23 33.02 -27.01
CA SER A 125 -21.81 33.72 -25.87
C SER A 125 -21.29 35.15 -25.68
N GLY A 126 -20.14 35.48 -26.30
CA GLY A 126 -19.45 36.75 -26.09
C GLY A 126 -18.93 36.95 -24.66
N LYS A 127 -18.96 35.91 -23.82
CA LYS A 127 -18.51 35.93 -22.43
C LYS A 127 -17.19 35.17 -22.32
N ALA A 128 -16.23 35.76 -21.61
CA ALA A 128 -14.98 35.09 -21.24
C ALA A 128 -15.19 34.26 -19.97
N VAL A 129 -15.90 33.15 -20.08
CA VAL A 129 -16.07 32.20 -18.96
C VAL A 129 -15.00 31.12 -19.06
N GLU A 130 -14.37 30.81 -17.94
CA GLU A 130 -13.46 29.66 -17.84
C GLU A 130 -14.27 28.36 -17.85
N LEU A 131 -14.26 27.68 -18.99
CA LEU A 131 -14.95 26.40 -19.19
C LEU A 131 -13.94 25.26 -19.21
N TRP A 132 -14.38 24.11 -18.72
CA TRP A 132 -13.59 22.88 -18.78
C TRP A 132 -13.64 22.25 -20.20
N PRO A 133 -12.51 21.73 -20.72
CA PRO A 133 -11.15 21.80 -20.18
C PRO A 133 -10.43 23.10 -20.62
N MET A 134 -9.77 23.77 -19.67
CA MET A 134 -8.94 24.93 -19.98
C MET A 134 -7.63 24.57 -20.71
N ASN A 135 -7.06 23.41 -20.37
CA ASN A 135 -5.81 22.89 -20.92
C ASN A 135 -5.77 21.36 -20.77
N PHE A 136 -4.71 20.73 -21.28
CA PHE A 136 -4.55 19.28 -21.24
C PHE A 136 -4.51 18.71 -19.82
N TRP A 137 -3.89 19.41 -18.86
CA TRP A 137 -3.90 19.02 -17.44
C TRP A 137 -5.33 18.83 -16.92
N GLN A 138 -6.20 19.84 -17.08
CA GLN A 138 -7.58 19.76 -16.58
C GLN A 138 -8.39 18.66 -17.27
N PHE A 139 -8.08 18.39 -18.54
CA PHE A 139 -8.70 17.31 -19.28
C PHE A 139 -8.33 15.95 -18.68
N CYS A 140 -7.04 15.71 -18.48
CA CYS A 140 -6.52 14.50 -17.85
C CYS A 140 -7.02 14.36 -16.40
N ASP A 141 -7.16 15.44 -15.65
CA ASP A 141 -7.65 15.41 -14.26
C ASP A 141 -9.00 14.68 -14.11
N LYS A 142 -9.85 14.71 -15.14
CA LYS A 142 -11.13 13.98 -15.14
C LYS A 142 -11.12 12.67 -15.92
N LYS A 143 -10.19 12.49 -16.87
CA LYS A 143 -10.23 11.40 -17.86
C LYS A 143 -9.00 10.49 -17.87
N LEU A 144 -7.99 10.75 -17.03
CA LEU A 144 -6.72 10.03 -17.03
C LEU A 144 -6.92 8.51 -16.96
N ASN A 145 -7.58 8.01 -15.90
CA ASN A 145 -7.76 6.56 -15.71
C ASN A 145 -8.71 5.89 -16.74
N ALA A 146 -9.49 6.69 -17.48
CA ALA A 146 -10.32 6.19 -18.57
C ALA A 146 -9.55 6.06 -19.89
N LEU A 147 -8.60 6.97 -20.14
CA LEU A 147 -7.88 7.08 -21.41
C LEU A 147 -6.47 6.49 -21.36
N PHE A 148 -5.91 6.30 -20.18
CA PHE A 148 -4.57 5.77 -19.97
C PHE A 148 -4.62 4.41 -19.29
N GLU A 149 -3.55 3.64 -19.49
CA GLU A 149 -3.30 2.37 -18.82
C GLU A 149 -1.79 2.14 -18.67
N ILE A 150 -1.42 1.24 -17.75
CA ILE A 150 -0.03 0.82 -17.62
C ILE A 150 0.24 -0.24 -18.70
N LYS A 151 1.11 0.11 -19.65
CA LYS A 151 1.67 -0.81 -20.64
C LYS A 151 3.03 -1.32 -20.20
N SER A 152 3.39 -2.52 -20.65
CA SER A 152 4.59 -3.22 -20.21
C SER A 152 5.45 -3.61 -21.40
N TYR A 153 6.75 -3.33 -21.35
CA TYR A 153 7.69 -3.61 -22.44
C TYR A 153 8.94 -4.32 -21.94
N LEU A 154 9.46 -5.25 -22.74
CA LEU A 154 10.75 -5.88 -22.48
C LEU A 154 11.89 -4.90 -22.79
N LEU A 155 12.85 -4.81 -21.87
CA LEU A 155 14.07 -4.00 -22.02
C LEU A 155 15.27 -4.88 -22.41
N ASP A 156 16.28 -4.24 -23.01
CA ASP A 156 17.53 -4.89 -23.41
C ASP A 156 18.44 -5.10 -22.18
N PRO A 157 18.75 -6.37 -21.81
CA PRO A 157 19.60 -6.66 -20.65
C PRO A 157 21.03 -6.10 -20.75
N ASP A 158 21.55 -5.92 -21.97
CA ASP A 158 22.91 -5.41 -22.17
C ASP A 158 23.03 -3.91 -21.85
N LYS A 159 21.90 -3.21 -21.78
CA LYS A 159 21.81 -1.76 -21.50
C LYS A 159 21.21 -1.46 -20.13
N TYR A 160 21.33 -2.37 -19.15
CA TYR A 160 20.67 -2.25 -17.85
C TYR A 160 21.04 -0.97 -17.06
N ASP A 161 22.24 -0.43 -17.29
CA ASP A 161 22.78 0.74 -16.58
C ASP A 161 22.47 2.08 -17.29
N GLU A 162 21.82 2.03 -18.45
CA GLU A 162 21.51 3.16 -19.32
C GLU A 162 20.01 3.46 -19.32
N ASP A 163 19.63 4.73 -19.49
CA ASP A 163 18.24 5.11 -19.73
C ASP A 163 17.88 4.73 -21.18
N GLN A 164 17.28 3.56 -21.34
CA GLN A 164 16.91 3.03 -22.65
C GLN A 164 15.66 3.75 -23.18
N GLU A 165 15.65 4.14 -24.45
CA GLU A 165 14.41 4.58 -25.13
C GLU A 165 13.62 3.36 -25.63
N LEU A 166 12.28 3.47 -25.64
CA LEU A 166 11.44 2.45 -26.25
C LEU A 166 11.49 2.64 -27.78
N SER A 167 11.96 1.61 -28.46
CA SER A 167 11.97 1.50 -29.92
C SER A 167 10.78 0.67 -30.40
N ASP A 168 10.50 0.71 -31.70
CA ASP A 168 9.45 -0.13 -32.30
C ASP A 168 9.79 -1.64 -32.24
N GLU A 169 11.02 -1.99 -31.86
CA GLU A 169 11.49 -3.36 -31.69
C GLU A 169 11.21 -3.91 -30.28
N ASN A 170 10.87 -3.04 -29.31
CA ASN A 170 10.52 -3.48 -27.96
C ASN A 170 9.17 -4.19 -27.95
N ILE A 171 9.15 -5.41 -27.42
CA ILE A 171 7.96 -6.25 -27.37
C ILE A 171 7.04 -5.74 -26.25
N GLU A 172 5.83 -5.30 -26.61
CA GLU A 172 4.74 -5.04 -25.66
C GLU A 172 4.20 -6.36 -25.12
N LEU A 173 4.04 -6.45 -23.81
CA LEU A 173 3.49 -7.63 -23.13
C LEU A 173 2.00 -7.42 -22.84
N GLU A 174 1.19 -8.41 -23.21
CA GLU A 174 -0.24 -8.41 -22.89
C GLU A 174 -0.48 -8.68 -21.40
N GLY A 175 -1.34 -7.88 -20.78
CA GLY A 175 -1.82 -8.12 -19.41
C GLY A 175 -0.89 -7.61 -18.31
N ASN A 176 -0.85 -8.33 -17.17
CA ASN A 176 0.00 -7.97 -16.05
C ASN A 176 1.20 -8.93 -15.97
N PRO A 177 2.41 -8.52 -16.41
CA PRO A 177 3.59 -9.37 -16.36
C PRO A 177 4.04 -9.69 -14.92
N LEU A 178 3.60 -8.92 -13.92
CA LEU A 178 3.96 -9.17 -12.52
C LEU A 178 3.05 -10.19 -11.82
N ASN A 179 1.94 -10.57 -12.47
CA ASN A 179 0.99 -11.51 -11.89
C ASN A 179 1.66 -12.89 -11.72
N GLY A 180 1.62 -13.46 -10.52
CA GLY A 180 2.31 -14.71 -10.21
C GLY A 180 3.83 -14.57 -9.99
N LEU A 181 4.42 -13.38 -10.17
CA LEU A 181 5.84 -13.11 -9.95
C LEU A 181 6.12 -12.40 -8.62
N ILE A 182 5.35 -11.36 -8.31
CA ILE A 182 5.57 -10.52 -7.14
C ILE A 182 4.28 -10.43 -6.31
N LYS A 183 4.38 -10.82 -5.04
CA LYS A 183 3.39 -10.49 -4.01
C LYS A 183 3.80 -9.21 -3.30
N ILE A 184 2.90 -8.24 -3.20
CA ILE A 184 3.22 -6.92 -2.66
C ILE A 184 2.35 -6.63 -1.45
N HIS A 185 2.98 -6.08 -0.41
CA HIS A 185 2.28 -5.63 0.78
C HIS A 185 2.85 -4.29 1.27
N THR A 186 1.96 -3.37 1.65
CA THR A 186 2.35 -1.99 1.98
C THR A 186 1.84 -1.58 3.36
N ILE A 187 2.71 -0.96 4.15
CA ILE A 187 2.35 -0.31 5.41
C ILE A 187 2.63 1.19 5.27
N ASN A 188 1.57 1.98 5.13
CA ASN A 188 1.66 3.43 5.02
C ASN A 188 2.02 4.10 6.35
N ALA A 189 2.55 5.33 6.30
CA ALA A 189 2.86 6.11 7.49
C ALA A 189 1.62 6.35 8.36
N GLN A 190 1.72 6.03 9.66
CA GLN A 190 0.60 6.15 10.60
C GLN A 190 0.52 7.59 11.15
N ARG A 191 -0.17 8.48 10.42
CA ARG A 191 -0.39 9.89 10.82
C ARG A 191 -1.64 10.12 11.68
N GLY A 192 -2.31 9.05 12.13
CA GLY A 192 -3.69 9.09 12.64
C GLY A 192 -3.89 8.64 14.09
N PHE A 193 -2.84 8.45 14.89
CA PHE A 193 -3.02 8.20 16.31
C PHE A 193 -3.36 9.51 17.04
N SER A 194 -4.64 9.81 17.18
CA SER A 194 -5.11 10.96 17.97
C SER A 194 -4.96 10.71 19.47
N ASP A 195 -4.64 11.76 20.20
CA ASP A 195 -4.53 11.79 21.66
C ASP A 195 -5.89 11.50 22.32
N ALA A 196 -5.91 10.68 23.38
CA ALA A 196 -7.13 10.14 24.01
C ALA A 196 -7.99 11.19 24.76
N ASN A 197 -7.66 12.48 24.64
CA ASN A 197 -8.40 13.59 25.25
C ASN A 197 -9.14 14.47 24.24
N SER A 198 -9.20 14.10 22.96
CA SER A 198 -10.03 14.79 21.96
C SER A 198 -11.37 14.08 21.72
N ASP A 199 -12.06 13.70 22.78
CA ASP A 199 -13.50 13.43 22.70
C ASP A 199 -14.23 14.77 22.78
N ASN A 200 -14.43 15.41 21.63
CA ASN A 200 -15.49 16.41 21.46
C ASN A 200 -16.70 15.70 20.81
N PRO A 201 -17.68 15.24 21.59
CA PRO A 201 -18.91 14.68 21.05
C PRO A 201 -19.88 15.82 20.71
N GLU A 202 -19.57 16.62 19.69
CA GLU A 202 -20.54 17.55 19.11
C GLU A 202 -20.63 17.39 17.60
N SER A 203 -21.54 16.52 17.16
CA SER A 203 -22.56 16.81 16.16
C SER A 203 -23.13 15.51 15.59
N ASN A 204 -24.36 15.18 15.97
CA ASN A 204 -25.42 14.69 15.06
C ASN A 204 -26.73 14.49 15.83
N ASN A 205 -27.57 15.53 15.78
CA ASN A 205 -28.95 15.52 16.23
C ASN A 205 -29.82 14.75 15.22
N ASN A 206 -29.86 13.42 15.35
CA ASN A 206 -31.02 12.59 14.99
C ASN A 206 -30.96 11.29 15.80
N LYS A 207 -31.45 11.34 17.04
CA LYS A 207 -31.50 10.19 17.96
C LYS A 207 -32.53 9.17 17.46
N SER A 208 -32.07 8.10 16.83
CA SER A 208 -32.89 6.94 16.48
C SER A 208 -33.52 6.32 17.73
N LEU A 209 -34.67 5.65 17.61
CA LEU A 209 -35.32 4.91 18.71
C LEU A 209 -34.34 3.92 19.39
N SER A 210 -33.41 3.34 18.60
CA SER A 210 -32.34 2.48 19.11
C SER A 210 -31.37 3.19 20.05
N SER A 211 -31.04 4.47 19.82
CA SER A 211 -30.18 5.26 20.72
C SER A 211 -30.87 5.58 22.05
N GLN A 212 -32.19 5.77 22.04
CA GLN A 212 -32.99 6.01 23.25
C GLN A 212 -33.17 4.74 24.08
N LEU A 213 -33.47 3.60 23.41
CA LEU A 213 -33.54 2.29 24.05
C LEU A 213 -32.19 1.87 24.66
N ARG A 214 -31.07 2.13 23.96
CA ARG A 214 -29.71 1.88 24.48
C ARG A 214 -29.42 2.71 25.74
N SER A 215 -29.68 4.02 25.69
CA SER A 215 -29.49 4.87 26.88
C SER A 215 -30.38 4.47 28.06
N TYR A 216 -31.55 3.88 27.80
CA TYR A 216 -32.42 3.37 28.85
C TYR A 216 -31.88 2.05 29.43
N TYR A 217 -31.45 1.13 28.56
CA TYR A 217 -30.83 -0.13 28.98
C TYR A 217 -29.56 0.10 29.80
N ASP A 218 -28.63 0.91 29.30
CA ASP A 218 -27.33 1.19 29.97
C ASP A 218 -27.50 1.83 31.36
N LYS A 219 -28.56 2.60 31.57
CA LYS A 219 -28.81 3.32 32.84
C LYS A 219 -29.71 2.58 33.82
N HIS A 220 -30.60 1.72 33.33
CA HIS A 220 -31.69 1.18 34.16
C HIS A 220 -31.84 -0.34 34.12
N LEU A 221 -31.29 -1.03 33.11
CA LEU A 221 -31.49 -2.47 32.92
C LEU A 221 -30.18 -3.26 32.79
N ASN A 222 -29.02 -2.60 32.84
CA ASN A 222 -27.74 -3.25 32.64
C ASN A 222 -27.37 -4.13 33.85
N PRO A 223 -27.39 -5.47 33.71
CA PRO A 223 -27.15 -6.39 34.83
C PRO A 223 -25.69 -6.36 35.34
N SER A 224 -24.77 -5.67 34.63
CA SER A 224 -23.38 -5.51 35.07
C SER A 224 -23.17 -4.39 36.11
N ILE A 225 -24.16 -3.51 36.32
CA ILE A 225 -24.04 -2.35 37.23
C ILE A 225 -24.72 -2.63 38.58
N ASP A 226 -25.86 -3.34 38.58
CA ASP A 226 -26.59 -3.77 39.79
C ASP A 226 -27.33 -5.10 39.52
N PRO A 227 -26.68 -6.27 39.69
CA PRO A 227 -27.23 -7.56 39.31
C PRO A 227 -28.34 -8.03 40.27
N SER A 228 -29.47 -8.50 39.73
CA SER A 228 -30.52 -9.19 40.50
C SER A 228 -30.38 -10.71 40.43
N GLU A 229 -31.09 -11.45 41.29
CA GLU A 229 -31.11 -12.93 41.26
C GLU A 229 -31.59 -13.51 39.91
N GLN A 230 -32.41 -12.75 39.17
CA GLN A 230 -32.90 -13.15 37.84
C GLN A 230 -31.84 -12.96 36.74
N ASP A 231 -30.83 -12.13 36.98
CA ASP A 231 -29.76 -11.85 36.02
C ASP A 231 -28.61 -12.86 36.11
N LEU A 232 -28.55 -13.65 37.18
CA LEU A 232 -27.46 -14.61 37.41
C LEU A 232 -27.36 -15.65 36.30
N GLU A 233 -28.48 -16.21 35.82
CA GLU A 233 -28.48 -17.20 34.74
C GLU A 233 -28.00 -16.57 33.41
N ALA A 234 -28.39 -15.31 33.15
CA ALA A 234 -27.95 -14.59 31.96
C ALA A 234 -26.47 -14.22 32.03
N LEU A 235 -25.99 -13.77 33.19
CA LEU A 235 -24.58 -13.47 33.45
C LEU A 235 -23.70 -14.71 33.40
N GLU A 236 -24.18 -15.86 33.88
CA GLU A 236 -23.48 -17.15 33.77
C GLU A 236 -23.28 -17.55 32.31
N LYS A 237 -24.35 -17.50 31.49
CA LYS A 237 -24.25 -17.80 30.06
C LYS A 237 -23.39 -16.80 29.30
N LEU A 238 -23.42 -15.52 29.66
CA LEU A 238 -22.54 -14.50 29.08
C LEU A 238 -21.07 -14.78 29.44
N ASN A 239 -20.78 -15.12 30.70
CA ASN A 239 -19.43 -15.49 31.14
C ASN A 239 -18.94 -16.78 30.48
N GLU A 240 -19.81 -17.78 30.29
CA GLU A 240 -19.48 -19.03 29.59
C GLU A 240 -19.17 -18.76 28.11
N ALA A 241 -19.98 -17.93 27.44
CA ALA A 241 -19.75 -17.50 26.07
C ALA A 241 -18.44 -16.70 25.96
N GLN A 242 -18.19 -15.78 26.88
CA GLN A 242 -16.97 -14.98 26.94
C GLN A 242 -15.74 -15.86 27.18
N SER A 243 -15.79 -16.79 28.12
CA SER A 243 -14.71 -17.75 28.40
C SER A 243 -14.41 -18.63 27.19
N THR A 244 -15.45 -19.15 26.52
CA THR A 244 -15.29 -19.96 25.31
C THR A 244 -14.66 -19.15 24.18
N PHE A 245 -15.08 -17.90 24.00
CA PHE A 245 -14.54 -17.02 22.98
C PHE A 245 -13.10 -16.59 23.29
N ASP A 246 -12.80 -16.27 24.55
CA ASP A 246 -11.46 -15.92 25.02
C ASP A 246 -10.49 -17.10 24.90
N GLN A 247 -10.93 -18.34 25.16
CA GLN A 247 -10.13 -19.55 24.93
C GLN A 247 -9.85 -19.76 23.43
N ASN A 248 -10.85 -19.56 22.57
CA ASN A 248 -10.68 -19.65 21.11
C ASN A 248 -9.75 -18.55 20.57
N LEU A 249 -9.85 -17.32 21.06
CA LEU A 249 -8.92 -16.23 20.73
C LEU A 249 -7.52 -16.54 21.23
N THR A 250 -7.37 -16.91 22.50
CA THR A 250 -6.07 -17.21 23.12
C THR A 250 -5.37 -18.35 22.38
N SER A 251 -6.09 -19.40 21.99
CA SER A 251 -5.52 -20.50 21.20
C SER A 251 -5.15 -20.07 19.78
N SER A 252 -6.02 -19.32 19.09
CA SER A 252 -5.79 -18.87 17.70
C SER A 252 -4.62 -17.89 17.59
N PHE A 253 -4.42 -17.03 18.60
CA PHE A 253 -3.37 -16.02 18.61
C PHE A 253 -2.12 -16.45 19.40
N LYS A 254 -2.08 -17.68 19.93
CA LYS A 254 -0.96 -18.17 20.73
C LYS A 254 0.38 -18.11 20.00
N GLU A 255 0.43 -18.55 18.75
CA GLU A 255 1.64 -18.51 17.91
C GLU A 255 2.08 -17.06 17.63
N PRO A 256 1.23 -16.16 17.08
CA PRO A 256 1.57 -14.76 16.88
C PRO A 256 2.00 -14.01 18.16
N LEU A 257 1.33 -14.26 19.29
CA LEU A 257 1.66 -13.63 20.57
C LEU A 257 2.97 -14.15 21.14
N LYS A 258 3.31 -15.42 20.90
CA LYS A 258 4.60 -15.99 21.28
C LYS A 258 5.73 -15.36 20.48
N GLU A 259 5.57 -15.26 19.15
CA GLU A 259 6.53 -14.55 18.28
C GLU A 259 6.77 -13.11 18.80
N LEU A 260 5.70 -12.41 19.18
CA LEU A 260 5.78 -11.07 19.78
C LEU A 260 6.47 -11.05 21.16
N SER A 261 6.33 -12.09 21.98
CA SER A 261 6.97 -12.18 23.28
C SER A 261 8.46 -12.49 23.21
N ASP A 262 8.89 -13.26 22.20
CA ASP A 262 10.30 -13.58 21.92
C ASP A 262 11.06 -12.34 21.39
N LEU A 263 10.31 -11.31 21.03
CA LEU A 263 10.76 -10.05 20.44
C LEU A 263 11.39 -9.08 21.45
N ASN A 264 11.85 -9.51 22.63
CA ASN A 264 12.63 -8.77 23.66
C ASN A 264 13.16 -7.39 23.21
N TYR A 265 12.43 -6.32 23.55
CA TYR A 265 12.81 -4.94 23.24
C TYR A 265 13.49 -4.30 24.46
N PRO A 266 14.72 -3.77 24.34
CA PRO A 266 15.41 -3.14 25.46
C PRO A 266 14.61 -1.94 26.01
N GLY A 267 14.37 -1.92 27.32
CA GLY A 267 13.71 -0.81 28.01
C GLY A 267 12.18 -0.81 27.99
N PHE A 268 11.55 -1.70 27.22
CA PHE A 268 10.11 -1.96 27.28
C PHE A 268 9.91 -3.26 28.06
N GLY A 269 9.44 -3.17 29.32
CA GLY A 269 9.14 -4.38 30.09
C GLY A 269 8.03 -5.15 29.38
N ASN A 270 8.33 -6.34 28.84
CA ASN A 270 7.43 -7.17 28.04
C ASN A 270 6.04 -7.31 28.69
N PRO A 271 5.04 -6.49 28.32
CA PRO A 271 3.72 -6.64 28.90
C PRO A 271 3.07 -7.86 28.25
N GLN A 272 2.58 -8.80 29.06
CA GLN A 272 1.85 -9.94 28.53
C GLN A 272 0.53 -9.43 27.93
N ILE A 273 0.40 -9.55 26.61
CA ILE A 273 -0.85 -9.20 25.93
C ILE A 273 -1.87 -10.30 26.23
N THR A 274 -3.01 -9.88 26.75
CA THR A 274 -4.15 -10.76 27.02
C THR A 274 -5.32 -10.30 26.16
N LEU A 275 -5.77 -11.18 25.26
CA LEU A 275 -6.99 -10.93 24.49
C LEU A 275 -8.19 -11.25 25.38
N SER A 276 -9.13 -10.32 25.49
CA SER A 276 -10.39 -10.56 26.18
C SER A 276 -11.50 -9.90 25.41
N SER A 277 -12.44 -10.71 24.95
CA SER A 277 -13.70 -10.24 24.41
C SER A 277 -14.51 -9.64 25.54
N LEU A 278 -14.92 -8.38 25.43
CA LEU A 278 -15.87 -7.79 26.37
C LEU A 278 -17.26 -8.02 25.83
N ILE A 279 -17.87 -9.16 26.17
CA ILE A 279 -19.25 -9.43 25.76
C ILE A 279 -20.21 -8.70 26.72
N LYS A 280 -20.71 -7.52 26.34
CA LYS A 280 -21.82 -6.83 27.00
C LYS A 280 -23.16 -7.33 26.42
N ALA A 281 -24.20 -7.34 27.24
CA ALA A 281 -25.55 -7.71 26.79
C ALA A 281 -26.13 -6.80 25.67
N THR A 282 -25.51 -5.66 25.36
CA THR A 282 -25.90 -4.69 24.31
C THR A 282 -25.19 -4.89 22.96
N ASP A 283 -24.37 -5.94 22.82
CA ASP A 283 -23.36 -6.14 21.76
C ASP A 283 -23.85 -6.38 20.32
N GLY A 284 -25.11 -6.08 20.01
CA GLY A 284 -25.56 -6.00 18.62
C GLY A 284 -25.05 -4.74 17.88
N LEU A 285 -24.38 -3.79 18.56
CA LEU A 285 -24.05 -2.47 18.03
C LEU A 285 -22.66 -1.97 18.51
N GLU A 286 -21.67 -2.10 17.62
CA GLU A 286 -20.32 -1.50 17.63
C GLU A 286 -19.45 -1.68 18.90
N HIS A 287 -18.38 -2.47 18.75
CA HIS A 287 -17.37 -2.71 19.79
C HIS A 287 -16.19 -1.73 19.72
N ASP A 288 -15.75 -1.30 20.91
CA ASP A 288 -14.58 -0.47 21.12
C ASP A 288 -13.56 -1.24 22.01
N SER A 289 -12.44 -1.65 21.41
CA SER A 289 -11.22 -2.29 21.96
C SER A 289 -11.33 -3.64 22.73
N ALA A 290 -10.95 -4.74 22.06
CA ALA A 290 -10.84 -6.13 22.58
C ALA A 290 -9.44 -6.53 23.10
N VAL A 291 -8.48 -5.60 23.11
CA VAL A 291 -7.07 -5.87 23.48
C VAL A 291 -6.76 -5.23 24.83
N ARG A 292 -6.27 -6.04 25.77
CA ARG A 292 -5.86 -5.62 27.12
C ARG A 292 -4.43 -6.05 27.40
N TYR A 293 -3.70 -5.23 28.16
CA TYR A 293 -2.32 -5.48 28.55
C TYR A 293 -2.25 -5.78 30.04
N ASN A 294 -1.64 -6.90 30.41
CA ASN A 294 -1.45 -7.29 31.80
C ASN A 294 -0.19 -6.64 32.37
N LEU A 295 -0.35 -5.88 33.46
CA LEU A 295 0.73 -5.19 34.18
C LEU A 295 1.20 -5.95 35.43
N GLY A 296 0.61 -7.11 35.72
CA GLY A 296 0.83 -7.89 36.95
C GLY A 296 -0.39 -7.86 37.87
N GLU A 297 -0.52 -8.90 38.71
CA GLU A 297 -1.53 -9.01 39.78
C GLU A 297 -3.00 -8.76 39.36
N GLY A 298 -3.38 -9.17 38.14
CA GLY A 298 -4.76 -9.03 37.64
C GLY A 298 -5.13 -7.61 37.17
N LEU A 299 -4.18 -6.67 37.20
CA LEU A 299 -4.35 -5.33 36.67
C LEU A 299 -4.17 -5.36 35.15
N THR A 300 -5.25 -5.10 34.41
CA THR A 300 -5.22 -4.99 32.96
C THR A 300 -5.57 -3.58 32.52
N LEU A 301 -4.80 -3.02 31.59
CA LEU A 301 -5.12 -1.74 30.96
C LEU A 301 -5.65 -1.97 29.54
N PRO A 302 -6.70 -1.25 29.11
CA PRO A 302 -7.08 -1.18 27.71
C PRO A 302 -5.93 -0.65 26.85
N GLU A 303 -5.90 -1.06 25.57
CA GLU A 303 -4.90 -0.60 24.60
C GLU A 303 -4.74 0.92 24.58
N LYS A 304 -5.83 1.67 24.73
CA LYS A 304 -5.90 3.15 24.71
C LYS A 304 -4.94 3.85 25.69
N TYR A 305 -4.46 3.16 26.74
CA TYR A 305 -3.57 3.73 27.76
C TYR A 305 -2.08 3.38 27.57
N ASN A 306 -1.74 2.63 26.52
CA ASN A 306 -0.34 2.39 26.16
C ASN A 306 0.21 3.48 25.25
N GLY A 307 1.52 3.73 25.35
CA GLY A 307 2.20 4.72 24.52
C GLY A 307 2.05 4.40 23.02
N LEU A 308 1.72 5.43 22.23
CA LEU A 308 1.46 5.36 20.77
C LEU A 308 2.52 4.57 20.00
N GLY A 309 3.79 4.67 20.39
CA GLY A 309 4.88 3.91 19.77
C GLY A 309 4.73 2.40 19.91
N TYR A 310 4.27 1.91 21.06
CA TYR A 310 4.11 0.48 21.31
C TYR A 310 2.93 -0.10 20.54
N GLN A 311 1.81 0.64 20.45
CA GLN A 311 0.67 0.28 19.60
C GLN A 311 1.07 0.21 18.12
N ASN A 312 1.79 1.22 17.62
CA ASN A 312 2.27 1.25 16.25
C ASN A 312 3.17 0.04 15.95
N LEU A 313 4.11 -0.25 16.85
CA LEU A 313 5.01 -1.40 16.73
C LEU A 313 4.26 -2.73 16.64
N ILE A 314 3.30 -2.96 17.55
CA ILE A 314 2.47 -4.17 17.57
C ILE A 314 1.65 -4.27 16.29
N SER A 315 1.01 -3.17 15.87
CA SER A 315 0.24 -3.10 14.63
C SER A 315 1.07 -3.51 13.41
N ILE A 316 2.29 -2.98 13.30
CA ILE A 316 3.20 -3.34 12.20
C ILE A 316 3.58 -4.82 12.28
N ILE A 317 3.92 -5.35 13.46
CA ILE A 317 4.30 -6.76 13.62
C ILE A 317 3.16 -7.69 13.19
N PHE A 318 1.94 -7.44 13.64
CA PHE A 318 0.79 -8.25 13.23
C PHE A 318 0.52 -8.16 11.72
N LYS A 319 0.71 -6.98 11.10
CA LYS A 319 0.64 -6.86 9.64
C LYS A 319 1.70 -7.71 8.95
N LEU A 320 2.94 -7.73 9.44
CA LEU A 320 4.02 -8.55 8.87
C LEU A 320 3.73 -10.05 8.98
N ILE A 321 3.26 -10.52 10.14
CA ILE A 321 2.83 -11.91 10.34
C ILE A 321 1.71 -12.25 9.36
N ARG A 322 0.70 -11.39 9.26
CA ARG A 322 -0.42 -11.57 8.34
C ARG A 322 0.06 -11.64 6.88
N TYR A 323 0.91 -10.72 6.43
CA TYR A 323 1.42 -10.69 5.06
C TYR A 323 2.23 -11.93 4.68
N ARG A 324 3.05 -12.43 5.61
CA ARG A 324 3.76 -13.70 5.44
C ARG A 324 2.77 -14.86 5.29
N ASP A 325 1.80 -14.95 6.20
CA ASP A 325 0.85 -16.06 6.23
C ASP A 325 -0.11 -16.02 5.03
N GLU A 326 -0.51 -14.83 4.57
CA GLU A 326 -1.28 -14.62 3.33
C GLU A 326 -0.48 -15.05 2.09
N TRP A 327 0.79 -14.67 2.00
CA TRP A 327 1.66 -15.08 0.88
C TRP A 327 1.94 -16.58 0.87
N MET A 328 2.20 -17.17 2.04
CA MET A 328 2.40 -18.61 2.21
C MET A 328 1.09 -19.42 2.24
N MET A 329 -0.06 -18.75 2.05
CA MET A 329 -1.40 -19.35 2.06
C MET A 329 -1.66 -20.23 3.30
N LYS A 330 -1.20 -19.81 4.48
CA LYS A 330 -1.48 -20.48 5.76
C LYS A 330 -2.89 -20.09 6.23
N GLY A 331 -3.84 -21.02 6.22
CA GLY A 331 -5.19 -20.74 6.72
C GLY A 331 -6.29 -21.58 6.06
N LYS A 332 -7.55 -21.18 6.28
CA LYS A 332 -8.74 -21.88 5.75
C LYS A 332 -9.10 -21.48 4.30
N ASP A 333 -8.49 -20.43 3.76
CA ASP A 333 -8.76 -19.90 2.40
C ASP A 333 -8.01 -20.67 1.28
N THR A 334 -7.42 -21.82 1.58
CA THR A 334 -6.57 -22.60 0.67
C THR A 334 -7.30 -23.38 -0.42
N LEU A 335 -8.64 -23.41 -0.43
CA LEU A 335 -9.39 -24.46 -1.12
C LEU A 335 -9.84 -24.16 -2.56
N GLU A 336 -9.65 -22.95 -3.11
CA GLU A 336 -10.40 -22.57 -4.34
C GLU A 336 -9.60 -22.10 -5.57
N LYS A 337 -8.26 -22.11 -5.62
CA LYS A 337 -7.52 -21.76 -6.85
C LYS A 337 -6.32 -22.65 -7.11
N ASP A 338 -5.93 -22.80 -8.38
CA ASP A 338 -4.62 -23.29 -8.80
C ASP A 338 -3.56 -22.36 -8.19
N ASN A 339 -3.16 -22.66 -6.96
CA ASN A 339 -2.47 -21.75 -6.07
C ASN A 339 -1.00 -21.62 -6.48
N ILE A 340 -0.70 -20.63 -7.31
CA ILE A 340 0.67 -20.20 -7.60
C ILE A 340 1.12 -19.28 -6.46
N ILE A 341 2.12 -19.70 -5.71
CA ILE A 341 2.82 -18.82 -4.75
C ILE A 341 3.85 -18.02 -5.55
N GLU A 342 3.77 -16.70 -5.45
CA GLU A 342 4.70 -15.80 -6.12
C GLU A 342 6.12 -15.99 -5.58
N PRO A 343 7.16 -16.09 -6.42
CA PRO A 343 8.54 -16.28 -5.98
C PRO A 343 9.11 -15.09 -5.19
N ILE A 344 8.60 -13.87 -5.41
CA ILE A 344 9.07 -12.65 -4.76
C ILE A 344 7.98 -12.08 -3.85
N HIS A 345 8.33 -11.77 -2.60
CA HIS A 345 7.50 -10.99 -1.67
C HIS A 345 8.15 -9.65 -1.39
N LEU A 346 7.54 -8.59 -1.88
CA LEU A 346 7.96 -7.22 -1.67
C LEU A 346 7.11 -6.57 -0.56
N VAL A 347 7.75 -6.18 0.53
CA VAL A 347 7.11 -5.47 1.63
C VAL A 347 7.64 -4.04 1.69
N LEU A 348 6.74 -3.07 1.55
CA LEU A 348 7.03 -1.65 1.62
C LEU A 348 6.54 -1.11 2.97
N ILE A 349 7.42 -0.50 3.76
CA ILE A 349 7.05 0.13 5.04
C ILE A 349 7.46 1.60 5.00
N GLU A 350 6.49 2.48 5.18
CA GLU A 350 6.72 3.93 5.18
C GLU A 350 6.85 4.48 6.60
N GLU A 351 7.93 5.22 6.87
CA GLU A 351 8.20 5.94 8.12
C GLU A 351 7.86 5.14 9.40
N PRO A 352 8.36 3.89 9.58
CA PRO A 352 8.01 3.07 10.74
C PRO A 352 8.48 3.66 12.07
N GLU A 353 9.45 4.59 12.05
CA GLU A 353 9.97 5.26 13.23
C GLU A 353 8.99 6.19 13.95
N ALA A 354 7.84 6.50 13.35
CA ALA A 354 6.85 7.39 13.95
C ALA A 354 6.47 6.91 15.36
N HIS A 355 6.67 7.79 16.34
CA HIS A 355 6.43 7.55 17.77
C HIS A 355 7.28 6.44 18.42
N LEU A 356 8.28 5.87 17.74
CA LEU A 356 9.19 4.86 18.30
C LEU A 356 10.42 5.49 18.96
N HIS A 357 10.87 4.90 20.07
CA HIS A 357 12.15 5.24 20.68
C HIS A 357 13.33 4.78 19.80
N ALA A 358 14.44 5.53 19.77
CA ALA A 358 15.58 5.30 18.89
C ALA A 358 16.17 3.87 18.94
N GLN A 359 16.24 3.27 20.13
CA GLN A 359 16.71 1.88 20.30
C GLN A 359 15.75 0.85 19.67
N VAL A 360 14.44 1.10 19.75
CA VAL A 360 13.42 0.23 19.14
C VAL A 360 13.52 0.28 17.63
N GLN A 361 13.76 1.46 17.06
CA GLN A 361 13.90 1.64 15.61
C GLN A 361 15.03 0.79 15.01
N GLN A 362 16.18 0.69 15.69
CA GLN A 362 17.31 -0.14 15.25
C GLN A 362 16.99 -1.63 15.27
N VAL A 363 16.37 -2.08 16.36
CA VAL A 363 16.01 -3.49 16.56
C VAL A 363 14.88 -3.89 15.62
N PHE A 364 13.96 -2.98 15.34
CA PHE A 364 12.76 -3.21 14.54
C PHE A 364 13.08 -3.76 13.16
N ILE A 365 14.00 -3.17 12.40
CA ILE A 365 14.25 -3.56 11.00
C ILE A 365 14.76 -5.00 10.89
N LYS A 366 15.73 -5.36 11.73
CA LYS A 366 16.29 -6.72 11.75
C LYS A 366 15.21 -7.73 12.12
N LYS A 367 14.34 -7.37 13.06
CA LYS A 367 13.25 -8.26 13.48
C LYS A 367 12.11 -8.32 12.46
N ALA A 368 11.76 -7.22 11.80
CA ALA A 368 10.75 -7.16 10.76
C ALA A 368 11.09 -8.12 9.60
N TYR A 369 12.34 -8.11 9.14
CA TYR A 369 12.78 -9.07 8.12
C TYR A 369 12.69 -10.52 8.60
N ASN A 370 13.12 -10.80 9.83
CA ASN A 370 13.06 -12.14 10.39
C ASN A 370 11.62 -12.66 10.48
N ILE A 371 10.68 -11.83 10.95
CA ILE A 371 9.25 -12.19 11.05
C ILE A 371 8.71 -12.63 9.69
N LEU A 372 9.01 -11.87 8.62
CA LEU A 372 8.59 -12.20 7.26
C LEU A 372 9.18 -13.53 6.75
N ARG A 373 10.35 -13.93 7.24
CA ARG A 373 11.05 -15.17 6.86
C ARG A 373 10.79 -16.34 7.81
N GLU A 374 10.08 -16.11 8.93
CA GLU A 374 9.83 -17.12 9.97
C GLU A 374 8.71 -18.08 9.52
N HIS A 375 9.05 -18.94 8.55
CA HIS A 375 8.18 -19.96 8.00
C HIS A 375 9.01 -21.15 7.48
N HIS A 376 8.45 -22.36 7.54
CA HIS A 376 9.15 -23.60 7.16
C HIS A 376 9.57 -23.67 5.67
N ASN A 377 8.91 -22.87 4.80
CA ASN A 377 9.26 -22.75 3.38
C ASN A 377 10.16 -21.56 3.06
N LEU A 378 10.39 -20.66 4.01
CA LEU A 378 11.21 -19.47 3.83
C LEU A 378 12.55 -19.68 4.54
N GLY A 379 12.71 -19.22 5.78
CA GLY A 379 13.85 -19.53 6.64
C GLY A 379 15.20 -19.38 5.94
N THR A 380 15.89 -20.49 5.70
CA THR A 380 17.17 -20.57 4.97
C THR A 380 17.04 -21.02 3.51
N LYS A 381 15.84 -21.38 3.04
CA LYS A 381 15.58 -21.80 1.66
C LYS A 381 15.60 -20.60 0.72
N THR A 382 16.04 -20.83 -0.51
CA THR A 382 16.16 -19.82 -1.56
C THR A 382 15.04 -19.87 -2.58
N ASP A 383 14.10 -20.82 -2.44
CA ASP A 383 12.98 -21.02 -3.37
C ASP A 383 12.06 -19.79 -3.48
N PHE A 384 12.04 -18.96 -2.44
CA PHE A 384 11.26 -17.73 -2.36
C PHE A 384 12.11 -16.61 -1.77
N THR A 385 11.97 -15.42 -2.34
CA THR A 385 12.75 -14.23 -1.97
C THR A 385 11.86 -13.19 -1.30
N THR A 386 12.29 -12.68 -0.14
CA THR A 386 11.63 -11.58 0.57
C THR A 386 12.48 -10.32 0.44
N GLN A 387 11.88 -9.24 -0.06
CA GLN A 387 12.47 -7.90 -0.11
C GLN A 387 11.71 -6.98 0.83
N LEU A 388 12.43 -6.32 1.75
CA LEU A 388 11.86 -5.35 2.68
C LEU A 388 12.44 -3.97 2.37
N VAL A 389 11.58 -3.06 1.91
CA VAL A 389 11.95 -1.67 1.61
C VAL A 389 11.33 -0.77 2.66
N ILE A 390 12.17 0.06 3.28
CA ILE A 390 11.75 0.97 4.34
C ILE A 390 12.10 2.39 3.95
N SER A 391 11.11 3.28 3.92
CA SER A 391 11.37 4.72 3.87
C SER A 391 11.55 5.22 5.30
N THR A 392 12.59 6.03 5.52
CA THR A 392 12.90 6.53 6.85
C THR A 392 13.61 7.88 6.83
N HIS A 393 13.33 8.69 7.84
CA HIS A 393 14.01 9.92 8.19
C HIS A 393 14.94 9.73 9.40
N SER A 394 14.89 8.56 10.05
CA SER A 394 15.70 8.28 11.23
C SER A 394 17.14 7.95 10.88
N SER A 395 18.08 8.73 11.41
CA SER A 395 19.51 8.43 11.36
C SER A 395 19.88 7.16 12.15
N TYR A 396 19.05 6.74 13.10
CA TYR A 396 19.26 5.52 13.86
C TYR A 396 18.99 4.27 13.03
N ILE A 397 18.02 4.35 12.11
CA ILE A 397 17.73 3.31 11.11
C ILE A 397 18.85 3.21 10.07
N ALA A 398 19.48 4.35 9.74
CA ALA A 398 20.59 4.41 8.79
C ALA A 398 21.90 3.76 9.29
N HIS A 399 21.95 3.22 10.51
CA HIS A 399 23.11 2.47 11.04
C HIS A 399 23.18 1.01 10.54
N GLN A 400 22.35 0.65 9.56
CA GLN A 400 22.35 -0.63 8.86
C GLN A 400 23.59 -0.80 7.97
N LYS A 401 23.75 -2.01 7.43
CA LYS A 401 24.76 -2.32 6.41
C LYS A 401 24.67 -1.31 5.25
N PHE A 402 25.81 -0.78 4.80
CA PHE A 402 25.87 0.27 3.79
C PHE A 402 25.22 -0.17 2.47
N GLU A 403 25.31 -1.45 2.14
CA GLU A 403 24.70 -2.07 0.96
C GLU A 403 23.17 -1.95 0.93
N SER A 404 22.54 -1.77 2.09
CA SER A 404 21.08 -1.64 2.26
C SER A 404 20.60 -0.19 2.25
N LEU A 405 21.51 0.79 2.22
CA LEU A 405 21.15 2.21 2.23
C LEU A 405 21.05 2.75 0.80
N ARG A 406 19.97 3.48 0.54
CA ARG A 406 19.78 4.29 -0.68
C ARG A 406 19.48 5.71 -0.26
N PHE A 407 20.27 6.65 -0.76
CA PHE A 407 20.09 8.07 -0.50
C PHE A 407 19.31 8.71 -1.63
N ASP A 408 18.25 9.41 -1.26
CA ASP A 408 17.45 10.18 -2.19
C ASP A 408 18.04 11.59 -2.31
N ARG A 409 18.36 12.03 -3.53
CA ARG A 409 18.86 13.36 -3.81
C ARG A 409 18.22 13.88 -5.09
N ASN A 410 17.57 15.04 -4.98
CA ASN A 410 17.08 15.78 -6.15
C ASN A 410 18.27 16.27 -6.99
N LEU A 411 18.66 15.50 -8.01
CA LEU A 411 19.63 15.88 -9.04
C LEU A 411 18.97 15.68 -10.40
N ASN A 412 18.36 16.72 -10.97
CA ASN A 412 17.71 16.70 -12.30
C ASN A 412 16.49 15.75 -12.41
N PRO A 413 15.61 15.86 -13.44
CA PRO A 413 14.24 15.31 -13.39
C PRO A 413 14.13 13.79 -13.57
N LEU A 414 15.24 13.06 -13.60
CA LEU A 414 15.29 11.60 -13.71
C LEU A 414 15.49 11.00 -12.32
N PHE A 415 14.50 10.24 -11.87
CA PHE A 415 14.52 9.52 -10.61
C PHE A 415 15.16 8.13 -10.83
N GLN A 416 16.31 7.87 -10.23
CA GLN A 416 16.98 6.55 -10.31
C GLN A 416 17.10 5.91 -8.92
N LEU A 417 16.39 4.81 -8.72
CA LEU A 417 16.62 3.87 -7.61
C LEU A 417 17.42 2.68 -8.16
N LYS A 418 18.76 2.67 -7.98
CA LYS A 418 19.59 1.53 -8.38
C LYS A 418 19.57 0.42 -7.31
N GLY A 419 19.17 -0.77 -7.71
CA GLY A 419 19.33 -2.03 -6.96
C GLY A 419 18.32 -2.26 -5.84
N LEU A 420 17.28 -3.03 -6.17
CA LEU A 420 16.46 -3.85 -5.28
C LEU A 420 16.78 -5.33 -5.49
#